data_AF-V4W390-F1
#
_entry.id   AF-V4W390-F1
#
_cell.length_a   1.000
_cell.length_b   1.000
_cell.length_c   1.000
_cell.angle_alpha   90.00
_cell.angle_beta   90.00
_cell.angle_gamma   90.00
#
_symmetry.space_group_name_H-M   'P 1'
#
loop_
_entity.id
_entity.type
_entity.pdbx_description
1 polymer ?
#
loop_
_entity_poly.entity_id
_entity_poly.type
_entity_poly.pdbx_seq_one_letter_code
_entity_poly.pdbx_strand_id
1 'polypeptide(L)'
;MATGLIRRAISSSHAAAAVAQPARLLTARLHASEAEAQKVEPKASANTETKKFQIYRWNPDSPSKPELKEFKINLKECGPMVLDALIKIKSEIDPSLTFRRSCREGICGSCAMNIDGCNGLACLTKISPSGSASTITPLPHMFVIKDLVVDMTNFYNQYKSIEPWLKRKNPPPMPGKEIPQSKKDRAKLDGMYECILCACCSTSCPSYWWTSEAYLGPAALLHANSIGLSNLL
;
A
#
# COMPACT_ATOMS: atom_id res chain seq x y z
N MET A 1 -80.50 1.84 -30.76
CA MET A 1 -81.03 2.77 -29.73
C MET A 1 -79.85 3.62 -29.27
N ALA A 2 -79.61 4.77 -29.90
CA ALA A 2 -80.30 6.05 -29.73
C ALA A 2 -79.86 6.78 -28.45
N THR A 3 -79.29 7.97 -28.68
CA THR A 3 -79.43 9.22 -27.89
C THR A 3 -78.84 9.22 -26.47
N GLY A 4 -78.02 10.18 -26.03
CA GLY A 4 -77.79 11.55 -26.48
C GLY A 4 -77.95 12.50 -25.29
N LEU A 5 -77.20 13.61 -25.29
CA LEU A 5 -77.55 14.91 -24.68
C LEU A 5 -77.56 14.93 -23.11
N ILE A 6 -77.26 15.99 -22.35
CA ILE A 6 -77.36 17.44 -22.55
C ILE A 6 -76.70 18.11 -21.32
N ARG A 7 -75.96 19.23 -21.55
CA ARG A 7 -75.88 20.51 -20.77
C ARG A 7 -75.54 20.47 -19.26
N ARG A 8 -75.03 21.52 -18.60
CA ARG A 8 -75.11 22.98 -18.81
C ARG A 8 -74.07 23.67 -17.92
N ALA A 9 -73.47 24.73 -18.44
CA ALA A 9 -72.68 25.72 -17.71
C ALA A 9 -73.56 26.66 -16.84
N ILE A 10 -72.94 27.40 -15.91
CA ILE A 10 -73.25 28.77 -15.41
C ILE A 10 -71.98 29.20 -14.63
N SER A 11 -71.22 30.20 -15.11
CA SER A 11 -71.31 31.67 -14.83
C SER A 11 -70.71 32.00 -13.45
N SER A 12 -69.98 33.08 -13.20
CA SER A 12 -69.94 34.45 -13.75
C SER A 12 -68.61 35.10 -13.23
N SER A 13 -68.09 36.28 -13.57
CA SER A 13 -68.54 37.45 -14.33
C SER A 13 -67.40 38.50 -14.35
N HIS A 14 -67.20 39.15 -15.52
CA HIS A 14 -67.00 40.60 -15.79
C HIS A 14 -65.86 41.38 -15.07
N ALA A 15 -65.14 42.34 -15.66
CA ALA A 15 -65.45 43.31 -16.73
C ALA A 15 -64.11 43.81 -17.39
N ALA A 16 -64.04 43.97 -18.73
CA ALA A 16 -64.15 45.23 -19.51
C ALA A 16 -62.95 46.19 -19.38
N ALA A 17 -62.40 46.88 -20.39
CA ALA A 17 -62.57 46.94 -21.85
C ALA A 17 -61.34 47.68 -22.43
N ALA A 18 -61.16 47.58 -23.74
CA ALA A 18 -60.05 48.01 -24.60
C ALA A 18 -59.79 49.53 -24.70
N VAL A 19 -58.55 49.94 -25.04
CA VAL A 19 -58.23 51.08 -25.95
C VAL A 19 -56.88 50.82 -26.69
N ALA A 20 -56.72 51.45 -27.86
CA ALA A 20 -55.97 51.11 -29.07
C ALA A 20 -54.47 51.51 -29.19
N GLN A 21 -53.89 51.08 -30.33
CA GLN A 21 -52.49 51.11 -30.83
C GLN A 21 -51.85 52.52 -31.02
N PRO A 22 -50.52 52.61 -31.26
CA PRO A 22 -50.04 52.64 -32.66
C PRO A 22 -48.69 51.94 -32.92
N ALA A 23 -48.45 51.57 -34.18
CA ALA A 23 -47.18 51.08 -34.70
C ALA A 23 -46.20 52.23 -35.03
N ARG A 24 -44.90 52.01 -34.85
CA ARG A 24 -43.83 52.83 -35.44
C ARG A 24 -42.62 51.97 -35.84
N LEU A 25 -42.10 52.25 -37.03
CA LEU A 25 -41.07 51.53 -37.77
C LEU A 25 -39.66 52.16 -37.56
N LEU A 26 -38.61 51.37 -37.87
CA LEU A 26 -37.18 51.70 -38.10
C LEU A 26 -36.31 51.95 -36.84
N THR A 27 -35.09 51.40 -36.71
CA THR A 27 -33.99 51.20 -37.68
C THR A 27 -33.12 49.99 -37.32
N ALA A 28 -32.56 49.31 -38.33
CA ALA A 28 -31.51 48.32 -38.17
C ALA A 28 -30.16 48.99 -37.83
N ARG A 29 -29.41 48.43 -36.89
CA ARG A 29 -27.96 48.63 -36.77
C ARG A 29 -27.26 47.28 -36.87
N LEU A 30 -26.56 47.09 -37.99
CA LEU A 30 -25.44 46.16 -38.11
C LEU A 30 -24.37 46.58 -37.12
N HIS A 31 -23.78 45.63 -36.37
CA HIS A 31 -22.33 45.49 -36.19
C HIS A 31 -22.09 44.22 -35.37
N ALA A 32 -21.58 43.21 -36.09
CA ALA A 32 -20.92 42.06 -35.52
C ALA A 32 -19.61 42.49 -34.84
N SER A 33 -19.29 41.84 -33.73
CA SER A 33 -17.92 41.51 -33.38
C SER A 33 -17.95 40.13 -32.76
N GLU A 34 -17.47 39.15 -33.51
CA GLU A 34 -17.20 37.81 -32.99
C GLU A 34 -16.23 37.94 -31.83
N ALA A 35 -16.52 37.30 -30.70
CA ALA A 35 -15.58 37.18 -29.61
C ALA A 35 -14.55 36.13 -30.01
N GLU A 36 -13.33 36.56 -30.36
CA GLU A 36 -12.19 35.67 -30.52
C GLU A 36 -11.99 34.87 -29.23
N ALA A 37 -12.26 33.57 -29.30
CA ALA A 37 -11.89 32.63 -28.27
C ALA A 37 -10.35 32.61 -28.18
N GLN A 38 -9.82 33.24 -27.13
CA GLN A 38 -8.40 33.13 -26.79
C GLN A 38 -8.08 31.64 -26.58
N LYS A 39 -7.26 31.09 -27.47
CA LYS A 39 -6.54 29.84 -27.23
C LYS A 39 -5.68 30.04 -25.99
N VAL A 40 -6.14 29.50 -24.86
CA VAL A 40 -5.30 29.29 -23.69
C VAL A 40 -4.36 28.15 -24.06
N GLU A 41 -3.14 28.48 -24.47
CA GLU A 41 -2.06 27.51 -24.50
C GLU A 41 -1.88 26.95 -23.09
N PRO A 42 -1.80 25.62 -22.90
CA PRO A 42 -1.50 25.06 -21.59
C PRO A 42 -0.06 25.44 -21.26
N LYS A 43 0.08 26.51 -20.47
CA LYS A 43 1.33 26.96 -19.89
C LYS A 43 1.85 25.80 -19.04
N ALA A 44 2.85 25.11 -19.54
CA ALA A 44 3.57 24.05 -18.84
C ALA A 44 4.13 24.60 -17.52
N SER A 45 3.39 24.37 -16.44
CA SER A 45 3.92 24.40 -15.07
C SER A 45 3.98 22.96 -14.58
N ALA A 46 4.81 22.16 -15.28
CA ALA A 46 5.12 20.81 -14.84
C ALA A 46 6.26 20.88 -13.80
N ASN A 47 5.96 21.40 -12.60
CA ASN A 47 6.66 20.94 -11.41
C ASN A 47 6.16 19.50 -11.16
N THR A 48 6.68 18.56 -11.95
CA THR A 48 6.54 17.13 -11.70
C THR A 48 7.38 16.84 -10.47
N GLU A 49 6.71 16.60 -9.33
CA GLU A 49 7.31 16.10 -8.10
C GLU A 49 7.89 14.70 -8.36
N THR A 50 9.03 14.68 -9.05
CA THR A 50 9.68 13.46 -9.52
C THR A 50 10.63 12.99 -8.44
N LYS A 51 10.40 11.80 -7.91
CA LYS A 51 11.30 11.14 -6.98
C LYS A 51 12.19 10.14 -7.70
N LYS A 52 13.47 10.12 -7.34
CA LYS A 52 14.44 9.12 -7.78
C LYS A 52 14.49 7.95 -6.80
N PHE A 53 14.51 6.74 -7.33
CA PHE A 53 14.74 5.50 -6.59
C PHE A 53 15.96 4.80 -7.16
N GLN A 54 16.92 4.45 -6.31
CA GLN A 54 18.08 3.63 -6.66
C GLN A 54 17.84 2.22 -6.13
N ILE A 55 17.60 1.27 -7.01
CA ILE A 55 17.17 -0.08 -6.62
C ILE A 55 18.25 -1.09 -6.95
N TYR A 56 18.60 -1.94 -6.00
CA TYR A 56 19.50 -3.08 -6.20
C TYR A 56 18.93 -4.04 -7.25
N ARG A 57 19.76 -4.36 -8.25
CA ARG A 57 19.44 -5.28 -9.34
C ARG A 57 20.48 -6.39 -9.41
N TRP A 58 20.00 -7.62 -9.52
CA TRP A 58 20.82 -8.80 -9.82
C TRP A 58 19.94 -9.92 -10.37
N ASN A 59 20.40 -10.59 -11.43
CA ASN A 59 19.65 -11.66 -12.09
C ASN A 59 20.49 -12.95 -12.16
N PRO A 60 20.03 -14.08 -11.60
CA PRO A 60 20.77 -15.35 -11.70
C PRO A 60 20.89 -15.86 -13.13
N ASP A 61 19.93 -15.52 -14.01
CA ASP A 61 19.89 -16.01 -15.40
C ASP A 61 20.89 -15.29 -16.32
N SER A 62 21.41 -14.13 -15.89
CA SER A 62 22.36 -13.32 -16.63
C SER A 62 23.41 -12.80 -15.65
N PRO A 63 24.51 -13.54 -15.43
CA PRO A 63 25.44 -13.32 -14.32
C PRO A 63 26.31 -12.07 -14.55
N SER A 64 25.70 -10.90 -14.39
CA SER A 64 26.39 -9.63 -14.23
C SER A 64 26.63 -9.35 -12.75
N LYS A 65 27.55 -8.42 -12.46
CA LYS A 65 27.72 -7.91 -11.11
C LYS A 65 26.43 -7.21 -10.66
N PRO A 66 26.07 -7.27 -9.37
CA PRO A 66 24.98 -6.48 -8.84
C PRO A 66 25.20 -4.98 -9.06
N GLU A 67 24.13 -4.25 -9.32
CA GLU A 67 24.18 -2.80 -9.55
C GLU A 67 23.00 -2.08 -8.92
N LEU A 68 23.14 -0.76 -8.75
CA LEU A 68 22.03 0.12 -8.39
C LEU A 68 21.50 0.79 -9.66
N LYS A 69 20.25 0.50 -10.01
CA LYS A 69 19.57 1.12 -11.16
C LYS A 69 18.67 2.26 -10.70
N GLU A 70 18.79 3.42 -11.34
CA GLU A 70 17.95 4.59 -11.05
C GLU A 70 16.61 4.51 -11.81
N PHE A 71 15.52 4.77 -11.10
CA PHE A 71 14.17 4.94 -11.62
C PHE A 71 13.62 6.30 -11.19
N LYS A 72 12.87 6.98 -12.08
CA LYS A 72 12.25 8.27 -11.81
C LYS A 72 10.73 8.10 -11.81
N ILE A 73 10.08 8.51 -10.73
CA ILE A 73 8.64 8.34 -10.52
C ILE A 73 7.98 9.68 -10.24
N ASN A 74 6.93 10.00 -10.99
CA ASN A 74 6.05 11.13 -10.69
C ASN A 74 5.17 10.79 -9.48
N LEU A 75 5.38 11.48 -8.36
CA LEU A 75 4.66 11.19 -7.12
C LEU A 75 3.17 11.54 -7.18
N LYS A 76 2.76 12.43 -8.10
CA LYS A 76 1.33 12.75 -8.31
C LYS A 76 0.52 11.58 -8.87
N GLU A 77 1.20 10.63 -9.51
CA GLU A 77 0.61 9.45 -10.15
C GLU A 77 1.02 8.15 -9.43
N CYS A 78 1.47 8.27 -8.19
CA CYS A 78 1.94 7.16 -7.38
C CYS A 78 1.27 7.19 -6.01
N GLY A 79 1.01 6.01 -5.44
CA GLY A 79 0.61 5.92 -4.05
C GLY A 79 1.70 6.40 -3.09
N PRO A 80 1.36 6.67 -1.82
CA PRO A 80 2.26 7.31 -0.87
C PRO A 80 3.37 6.39 -0.34
N MET A 81 3.28 5.08 -0.54
CA MET A 81 4.20 4.10 0.05
C MET A 81 5.26 3.64 -0.95
N VAL A 82 6.42 3.23 -0.43
CA VAL A 82 7.52 2.70 -1.26
C VAL A 82 7.07 1.49 -2.08
N LEU A 83 6.20 0.64 -1.54
CA LEU A 83 5.62 -0.48 -2.30
C LEU A 83 4.82 -0.01 -3.52
N ASP A 84 4.11 1.11 -3.44
CA ASP A 84 3.35 1.67 -4.55
C ASP A 84 4.30 2.07 -5.69
N ALA A 85 5.43 2.70 -5.35
CA ALA A 85 6.48 3.02 -6.32
C ALA A 85 7.10 1.77 -6.95
N LEU A 86 7.39 0.72 -6.16
CA LEU A 86 7.92 -0.55 -6.68
C LEU A 86 6.94 -1.23 -7.66
N ILE A 87 5.64 -1.22 -7.33
CA ILE A 87 4.59 -1.76 -8.20
C ILE A 87 4.46 -0.94 -9.49
N LYS A 88 4.50 0.39 -9.38
CA LYS A 88 4.46 1.30 -10.54
C LYS A 88 5.65 1.08 -11.46
N ILE A 89 6.87 1.03 -10.91
CA ILE A 89 8.09 0.71 -11.66
C ILE A 89 7.93 -0.61 -12.41
N LYS A 90 7.50 -1.68 -11.71
CA LYS A 90 7.32 -2.98 -12.35
C LYS A 90 6.25 -2.98 -13.44
N SER A 91 5.14 -2.29 -13.22
CA SER A 91 4.00 -2.34 -14.13
C SER A 91 4.19 -1.47 -15.37
N GLU A 92 4.88 -0.34 -15.23
CA GLU A 92 4.91 0.70 -16.27
C GLU A 92 6.30 0.96 -16.87
N ILE A 93 7.39 0.60 -16.17
CA ILE A 93 8.76 0.99 -16.56
C ILE A 93 9.65 -0.22 -16.83
N ASP A 94 9.75 -1.14 -15.87
CA ASP A 94 10.64 -2.30 -15.95
C ASP A 94 9.98 -3.55 -15.33
N PRO A 95 9.27 -4.34 -16.14
CA PRO A 95 8.62 -5.59 -15.71
C PRO A 95 9.57 -6.65 -15.16
N SER A 96 10.89 -6.53 -15.40
CA SER A 96 11.88 -7.48 -14.87
C SER A 96 12.16 -7.29 -13.38
N LEU A 97 11.82 -6.13 -12.80
CA LEU A 97 12.03 -5.85 -11.38
C LEU A 97 11.29 -6.87 -10.51
N THR A 98 12.02 -7.54 -9.61
CA THR A 98 11.49 -8.63 -8.79
C THR A 98 11.56 -8.31 -7.29
N PHE A 99 10.43 -8.48 -6.59
CA PHE A 99 10.32 -8.29 -5.14
C PHE A 99 9.12 -9.10 -4.60
N ARG A 100 9.13 -9.40 -3.30
CA ARG A 100 8.00 -10.06 -2.62
C ARG A 100 7.00 -9.04 -2.08
N ARG A 101 5.71 -9.32 -2.27
CA ARG A 101 4.59 -8.53 -1.73
C ARG A 101 3.32 -9.38 -1.60
N SER A 102 2.46 -9.08 -0.64
CA SER A 102 1.15 -9.72 -0.51
C SER A 102 0.09 -8.78 0.10
N CYS A 103 0.06 -8.64 1.44
CA CYS A 103 -1.06 -7.99 2.15
C CYS A 103 -1.21 -6.48 1.97
N ARG A 104 -0.15 -5.74 1.58
CA ARG A 104 -0.14 -4.27 1.43
C ARG A 104 -0.60 -3.42 2.65
N GLU A 105 -0.81 -4.03 3.81
CA GLU A 105 -1.15 -3.35 5.07
C GLU A 105 -0.23 -3.71 6.26
N GLY A 106 0.91 -4.36 5.96
CA GLY A 106 1.96 -4.61 6.94
C GLY A 106 1.80 -5.84 7.84
N ILE A 107 0.81 -6.71 7.60
CA ILE A 107 0.56 -7.87 8.45
C ILE A 107 1.30 -9.15 8.02
N CYS A 108 1.61 -9.33 6.73
CA CYS A 108 2.19 -10.58 6.22
C CYS A 108 3.73 -10.67 6.27
N GLY A 109 4.43 -9.55 6.53
CA GLY A 109 5.89 -9.49 6.53
C GLY A 109 6.61 -9.65 5.18
N SER A 110 5.91 -9.95 4.08
CA SER A 110 6.57 -10.34 2.82
C SER A 110 7.42 -9.27 2.13
N CYS A 111 7.11 -7.98 2.32
CA CYS A 111 7.80 -6.87 1.65
C CYS A 111 8.90 -6.23 2.51
N ALA A 112 9.50 -7.02 3.40
CA ALA A 112 10.65 -6.62 4.19
C ALA A 112 11.87 -6.41 3.27
N MET A 113 12.49 -5.24 3.39
CA MET A 113 13.69 -4.86 2.64
C MET A 113 14.40 -3.70 3.36
N ASN A 114 15.58 -3.31 2.88
CA ASN A 114 16.29 -2.15 3.39
C ASN A 114 15.96 -0.92 2.53
N ILE A 115 15.44 0.13 3.16
CA ILE A 115 15.01 1.37 2.52
C ILE A 115 15.74 2.51 3.22
N ASP A 116 16.57 3.23 2.47
CA ASP A 116 17.38 4.35 2.97
C ASP A 116 18.25 3.96 4.18
N GLY A 117 18.83 2.76 4.14
CA GLY A 117 19.71 2.21 5.18
C GLY A 117 18.97 1.51 6.33
N CYS A 118 17.64 1.63 6.41
CA CYS A 118 16.84 1.05 7.48
C CYS A 118 15.99 -0.13 6.99
N ASN A 119 15.95 -1.23 7.75
CA ASN A 119 15.06 -2.35 7.45
C ASN A 119 13.61 -1.96 7.78
N GLY A 120 12.70 -2.20 6.83
CA GLY A 120 11.30 -1.86 6.99
C GLY A 120 10.39 -2.60 6.02
N LEU A 121 9.09 -2.41 6.18
CA LEU A 121 8.08 -2.96 5.26
C LEU A 121 7.77 -1.91 4.20
N ALA A 122 8.06 -2.20 2.93
CA ALA A 122 7.82 -1.25 1.84
C ALA A 122 6.37 -0.74 1.77
N CYS A 123 5.39 -1.55 2.20
CA CYS A 123 3.97 -1.15 2.24
C CYS A 123 3.60 -0.16 3.34
N LEU A 124 4.44 0.02 4.36
CA LEU A 124 4.22 0.98 5.45
C LEU A 124 5.24 2.13 5.44
N THR A 125 6.31 2.01 4.64
CA THR A 125 7.30 3.07 4.50
C THR A 125 6.80 4.13 3.53
N LYS A 126 6.54 5.34 4.03
CA LYS A 126 6.14 6.50 3.22
C LYS A 126 7.30 6.97 2.34
N ILE A 127 6.98 7.38 1.12
CA ILE A 127 7.93 8.05 0.24
C ILE A 127 8.15 9.47 0.74
N SER A 128 9.40 9.86 0.98
CA SER A 128 9.74 11.26 1.22
C SER A 128 9.72 12.05 -0.10
N PRO A 129 8.84 13.05 -0.26
CA PRO A 129 8.72 13.82 -1.50
C PRO A 129 9.93 14.73 -1.75
N SER A 130 10.62 15.13 -0.68
CA SER A 130 11.85 15.92 -0.73
C SER A 130 13.08 15.06 -0.42
N GLY A 131 14.25 15.54 -0.84
CA GLY A 131 15.55 14.95 -0.52
C GLY A 131 16.21 14.19 -1.67
N SER A 132 17.29 13.49 -1.34
CA SER A 132 18.08 12.66 -2.26
C SER A 132 17.28 11.49 -2.83
N ALA A 133 17.87 10.77 -3.79
CA ALA A 133 17.31 9.51 -4.27
C ALA A 133 17.13 8.53 -3.10
N SER A 134 15.99 7.84 -3.06
CA SER A 134 15.78 6.79 -2.06
C SER A 134 16.43 5.49 -2.53
N THR A 135 17.26 4.89 -1.69
CA THR A 135 17.98 3.66 -1.99
C THR A 135 17.24 2.46 -1.43
N ILE A 136 16.96 1.48 -2.28
CA ILE A 136 16.25 0.25 -1.92
C ILE A 136 17.16 -0.93 -2.21
N THR A 137 17.49 -1.68 -1.15
CA THR A 137 18.31 -2.88 -1.23
C THR A 137 17.60 -4.06 -0.55
N PRO A 138 18.02 -5.32 -0.82
CA PRO A 138 17.46 -6.48 -0.15
C PRO A 138 17.73 -6.43 1.36
N LEU A 139 17.15 -7.36 2.13
CA LEU A 139 17.52 -7.47 3.54
C LEU A 139 19.03 -7.72 3.68
N PRO A 140 19.74 -6.99 4.57
CA PRO A 140 21.20 -7.05 4.65
C PRO A 140 21.73 -8.44 5.01
N HIS A 141 22.91 -8.76 4.46
CA HIS A 141 23.66 -9.99 4.76
C HIS A 141 22.87 -11.29 4.54
N MET A 142 22.01 -11.30 3.52
CA MET A 142 21.25 -12.46 3.08
C MET A 142 21.65 -12.83 1.64
N PHE A 143 21.60 -14.12 1.30
CA PHE A 143 21.81 -14.55 -0.09
C PHE A 143 20.64 -14.06 -0.96
N VAL A 144 20.97 -13.36 -2.05
CA VAL A 144 19.98 -12.83 -2.97
C VAL A 144 19.63 -13.89 -4.01
N ILE A 145 18.34 -14.16 -4.18
CA ILE A 145 17.81 -15.04 -5.23
C ILE A 145 17.64 -14.27 -6.54
N LYS A 146 17.06 -13.06 -6.48
CA LYS A 146 16.89 -12.15 -7.63
C LYS A 146 16.46 -10.78 -7.13
N ASP A 147 17.10 -9.71 -7.61
CA ASP A 147 16.78 -8.32 -7.24
C ASP A 147 16.59 -8.16 -5.71
N LEU A 148 15.38 -7.80 -5.24
CA LEU A 148 15.06 -7.57 -3.83
C LEU A 148 14.59 -8.83 -3.09
N VAL A 149 14.67 -10.00 -3.71
CA VAL A 149 14.24 -11.28 -3.14
C VAL A 149 15.43 -12.02 -2.56
N VAL A 150 15.40 -12.26 -1.26
CA VAL A 150 16.42 -13.01 -0.52
C VAL A 150 15.98 -14.44 -0.21
N ASP A 151 16.94 -15.33 0.01
CA ASP A 151 16.71 -16.65 0.56
C ASP A 151 16.44 -16.56 2.08
N MET A 152 15.26 -17.05 2.49
CA MET A 152 14.79 -17.02 3.88
C MET A 152 14.90 -18.40 4.55
N THR A 153 15.49 -19.40 3.88
CA THR A 153 15.49 -20.80 4.32
C THR A 153 16.14 -20.95 5.70
N ASN A 154 17.32 -20.36 5.93
CA ASN A 154 17.98 -20.42 7.24
C ASN A 154 17.12 -19.79 8.35
N PHE A 155 16.54 -18.62 8.09
CA PHE A 155 15.68 -17.91 9.04
C PHE A 155 14.48 -18.78 9.47
N TYR A 156 13.82 -19.45 8.52
CA TYR A 156 12.70 -20.34 8.83
C TYR A 156 13.15 -21.64 9.51
N ASN A 157 14.31 -22.18 9.17
CA ASN A 157 14.86 -23.36 9.84
C ASN A 157 15.18 -23.08 11.31
N GLN A 158 15.71 -21.91 11.63
CA GLN A 158 15.93 -21.48 13.02
C GLN A 158 14.62 -21.27 13.79
N TYR A 159 13.61 -20.70 13.14
CA TYR A 159 12.27 -20.63 13.76
C TYR A 159 11.67 -22.02 13.98
N LYS A 160 11.92 -22.98 13.11
CA LYS A 160 11.47 -24.36 13.30
C LYS A 160 12.21 -25.06 14.45
N SER A 161 13.51 -24.80 14.63
CA SER A 161 14.34 -25.48 15.64
C SER A 161 13.96 -25.13 17.08
N ILE A 162 13.27 -24.01 17.32
CA ILE A 162 12.75 -23.64 18.65
C ILE A 162 11.41 -24.30 18.99
N GLU A 163 10.89 -25.16 18.10
CA GLU A 163 9.64 -25.89 18.26
C GLU A 163 8.43 -25.00 18.63
N PRO A 164 7.97 -24.12 17.71
CA PRO A 164 7.02 -23.05 18.03
C PRO A 164 5.56 -23.49 18.13
N TRP A 165 5.31 -24.44 19.02
CA TRP A 165 3.99 -24.95 19.36
C TRP A 165 3.87 -25.20 20.86
N LEU A 166 2.64 -25.31 21.35
CA LEU A 166 2.35 -25.56 22.76
C LEU A 166 2.84 -26.95 23.18
N LYS A 167 3.66 -27.03 24.22
CA LYS A 167 4.20 -28.28 24.77
C LYS A 167 3.75 -28.44 26.21
N ARG A 168 3.00 -29.51 26.50
CA ARG A 168 2.48 -29.80 27.85
C ARG A 168 3.08 -31.10 28.37
N LYS A 169 3.47 -31.11 29.64
CA LYS A 169 3.94 -32.33 30.32
C LYS A 169 2.79 -33.28 30.66
N ASN A 170 1.62 -32.71 30.96
CA ASN A 170 0.42 -33.44 31.39
C ASN A 170 -0.70 -33.30 30.36
N PRO A 171 -1.61 -34.28 30.27
CA PRO A 171 -2.80 -34.20 29.41
C PRO A 171 -3.72 -33.03 29.82
N PRO A 172 -4.66 -32.60 28.94
CA PRO A 172 -5.65 -31.58 29.27
C PRO A 172 -6.42 -31.94 30.54
N PRO A 173 -6.72 -30.98 31.43
CA PRO A 173 -7.50 -31.25 32.64
C PRO A 173 -8.87 -31.87 32.31
N MET A 174 -9.47 -31.45 31.19
CA MET A 174 -10.69 -32.03 30.65
C MET A 174 -10.51 -32.28 29.14
N PRO A 175 -10.65 -33.54 28.66
CA PRO A 175 -10.59 -33.84 27.24
C PRO A 175 -11.66 -33.08 26.45
N GLY A 176 -11.28 -32.50 25.30
CA GLY A 176 -12.21 -31.79 24.41
C GLY A 176 -12.63 -30.39 24.90
N LYS A 177 -12.02 -29.86 25.96
CA LYS A 177 -12.24 -28.49 26.44
C LYS A 177 -11.03 -27.59 26.19
N GLU A 178 -11.28 -26.29 26.27
CA GLU A 178 -10.26 -25.26 26.29
C GLU A 178 -9.28 -25.43 27.46
N ILE A 179 -8.04 -24.96 27.26
CA ILE A 179 -7.05 -24.85 28.34
C ILE A 179 -7.32 -23.51 29.06
N PRO A 180 -7.70 -23.51 30.35
CA PRO A 180 -7.97 -22.26 31.06
C PRO A 180 -6.70 -21.43 31.21
N GLN A 181 -6.77 -20.15 30.84
CA GLN A 181 -5.69 -19.18 31.03
C GLN A 181 -6.26 -17.89 31.66
N SER A 182 -5.61 -17.36 32.69
CA SER A 182 -6.05 -16.11 33.31
C SER A 182 -5.77 -14.90 32.39
N LYS A 183 -6.56 -13.82 32.52
CA LYS A 183 -6.29 -12.57 31.78
C LYS A 183 -4.90 -12.02 32.06
N LYS A 184 -4.44 -12.11 33.32
CA LYS A 184 -3.10 -11.67 33.74
C LYS A 184 -2.00 -12.46 33.03
N ASP A 185 -2.20 -13.75 32.84
CA ASP A 185 -1.23 -14.62 32.19
C ASP A 185 -1.25 -14.45 30.67
N ARG A 186 -2.44 -14.31 30.06
CA ARG A 186 -2.57 -13.99 28.63
C ARG A 186 -1.87 -12.68 28.27
N ALA A 187 -1.98 -11.66 29.11
CA ALA A 187 -1.35 -10.36 28.89
C ALA A 187 0.18 -10.43 28.84
N LYS A 188 0.81 -11.47 29.41
CA LYS A 188 2.26 -11.68 29.30
C LYS A 188 2.70 -11.97 27.86
N LEU A 189 1.78 -12.39 26.98
CA LEU A 189 2.09 -12.71 25.59
C LEU A 189 2.08 -11.46 24.69
N ASP A 190 1.49 -10.36 25.15
CA ASP A 190 1.40 -9.10 24.40
C ASP A 190 2.80 -8.55 24.11
N GLY A 191 3.02 -8.08 22.89
CA GLY A 191 4.31 -7.66 22.36
C GLY A 191 5.19 -8.79 21.80
N MET A 192 4.75 -10.05 21.88
CA MET A 192 5.47 -11.20 21.31
C MET A 192 4.71 -11.88 20.17
N TYR A 193 3.43 -12.22 20.37
CA TYR A 193 2.66 -12.98 19.37
C TYR A 193 2.34 -12.16 18.11
N GLU A 194 2.48 -10.85 18.19
CA GLU A 194 2.28 -9.90 17.09
C GLU A 194 3.42 -9.93 16.06
N CYS A 195 4.51 -10.65 16.35
CA CYS A 195 5.60 -10.83 15.40
C CYS A 195 5.11 -11.51 14.11
N ILE A 196 5.34 -10.84 12.97
CA ILE A 196 4.91 -11.28 11.64
C ILE A 196 5.99 -12.05 10.86
N LEU A 197 7.09 -12.44 11.53
CA LEU A 197 8.22 -13.17 10.92
C LEU A 197 8.81 -12.50 9.65
N CYS A 198 8.90 -11.17 9.64
CA CYS A 198 9.44 -10.42 8.49
C CYS A 198 10.98 -10.40 8.39
N ALA A 199 11.68 -10.93 9.39
CA ALA A 199 13.14 -10.94 9.54
C ALA A 199 13.86 -9.58 9.66
N CYS A 200 13.18 -8.42 9.54
CA CYS A 200 13.82 -7.10 9.62
C CYS A 200 14.75 -6.92 10.82
N CYS A 201 14.34 -7.40 12.00
CA CYS A 201 15.12 -7.31 13.25
C CYS A 201 16.37 -8.19 13.23
N SER A 202 16.31 -9.37 12.61
CA SER A 202 17.45 -10.29 12.56
C SER A 202 18.46 -9.81 11.53
N THR A 203 17.98 -9.37 10.37
CA THR A 203 18.84 -8.82 9.31
C THR A 203 19.29 -7.37 9.58
N SER A 204 18.92 -6.76 10.70
CA SER A 204 19.52 -5.51 11.20
C SER A 204 20.56 -5.75 12.30
N CYS A 205 20.71 -6.98 12.78
CA CYS A 205 21.58 -7.32 13.90
C CYS A 205 22.97 -7.74 13.39
N PRO A 206 24.05 -7.01 13.71
CA PRO A 206 25.40 -7.39 13.27
C PRO A 206 25.82 -8.77 13.77
N SER A 207 25.44 -9.18 14.99
CA SER A 207 25.73 -10.54 15.49
C SER A 207 25.12 -11.61 14.59
N TYR A 208 23.92 -11.36 14.06
CA TYR A 208 23.27 -12.26 13.11
C TYR A 208 23.96 -12.25 11.75
N TRP A 209 24.49 -11.11 11.30
CA TRP A 209 25.29 -11.07 10.07
C TRP A 209 26.50 -12.01 10.18
N TRP A 210 27.28 -11.88 11.25
CA TRP A 210 28.53 -12.64 11.38
C TRP A 210 28.34 -14.11 11.74
N THR A 211 27.25 -14.45 12.44
CA THR A 211 27.09 -15.79 13.04
C THR A 211 25.68 -16.37 12.86
N SER A 212 25.00 -16.08 11.75
CA SER A 212 23.64 -16.59 11.46
C SER A 212 23.51 -18.11 11.43
N GLU A 213 24.60 -18.87 11.38
CA GLU A 213 24.56 -20.35 11.46
C GLU A 213 24.36 -20.85 12.90
N ALA A 214 24.86 -20.10 13.89
CA ALA A 214 24.84 -20.51 15.30
C ALA A 214 23.95 -19.61 16.17
N TYR A 215 23.92 -18.31 15.89
CA TYR A 215 23.07 -17.35 16.57
C TYR A 215 21.67 -17.33 15.94
N LEU A 216 20.65 -17.70 16.72
CA LEU A 216 19.25 -17.78 16.29
C LEU A 216 18.63 -16.45 15.84
N GLY A 217 19.21 -15.32 16.28
CA GLY A 217 18.66 -14.00 15.97
C GLY A 217 17.48 -13.60 16.86
N PRO A 218 17.16 -12.29 16.89
CA PRO A 218 16.12 -11.73 17.75
C PRO A 218 14.73 -12.28 17.48
N ALA A 219 14.38 -12.59 16.23
CA ALA A 219 13.04 -13.09 15.90
C ALA A 219 12.77 -14.48 16.50
N ALA A 220 13.69 -15.44 16.29
CA ALA A 220 13.55 -16.77 16.85
C ALA A 220 13.64 -16.73 18.39
N LEU A 221 14.52 -15.91 18.96
CA LEU A 221 14.61 -15.77 20.42
C LEU A 221 13.34 -15.18 21.07
N LEU A 222 12.69 -14.21 20.40
CA LEU A 222 11.39 -13.67 20.83
C LEU A 222 10.33 -14.79 20.89
N HIS A 223 10.25 -15.61 19.84
CA HIS A 223 9.29 -16.71 19.79
C HIS A 223 9.62 -17.80 20.82
N ALA A 224 10.91 -18.14 21.02
CA ALA A 224 11.34 -19.07 22.07
C ALA A 224 10.87 -18.61 23.46
N ASN A 225 11.00 -17.32 23.75
CA ASN A 225 10.49 -16.74 25.00
C ASN A 225 8.96 -16.81 25.11
N SER A 226 8.24 -16.49 24.03
CA SER A 226 6.77 -16.56 23.97
C SER A 226 6.24 -17.97 24.27
N ILE A 227 6.88 -19.00 23.71
CA ILE A 227 6.53 -20.41 23.96
C ILE A 227 6.90 -20.82 25.38
N GLY A 228 8.08 -20.40 25.86
CA GLY A 228 8.52 -20.66 27.23
C GLY A 228 7.52 -20.16 28.26
N LEU A 229 7.00 -18.95 28.08
CA LEU A 229 5.93 -18.39 28.92
C LEU A 229 4.61 -19.15 28.75
N SER A 230 4.26 -19.55 27.53
CA SER A 230 3.03 -20.32 27.27
C SER A 230 3.04 -21.72 27.89
N ASN A 231 4.20 -22.36 28.03
CA ASN A 231 4.34 -23.69 28.62
C ASN A 231 4.38 -23.67 30.17
N LEU A 232 4.59 -22.51 30.77
CA LEU A 232 4.53 -22.30 32.23
C LEU A 232 3.12 -22.03 32.74
N LEU A 233 2.16 -21.83 31.82
CA LEU A 233 0.75 -21.49 32.07
C LEU A 233 -0.14 -22.69 31.76
#